data_AF-A0A2V6HKN6-F1
#
_entry.id   AF-A0A2V6HKN6-F1
#
_cell.length_a   1.000
_cell.length_b   1.000
_cell.length_c   1.000
_cell.angle_alpha   90.00
_cell.angle_beta   90.00
_cell.angle_gamma   90.00
#
_symmetry.space_group_name_H-M   'P 1'
#
loop_
_entity.id
_entity.type
_entity.pdbx_description
1 polymer ?
#
loop_
_entity_poly.entity_id
_entity_poly.type
_entity_poly.pdbx_seq_one_letter_code
_entity_poly.pdbx_strand_id
1 'polypeptide(L)'
;MPSESSVPLFNVQIDGVWHQFPKGTRVLEACEQAGSYVPRYCYHKKLSSPGNCRMCLIEMGFPRLGPDRKPELGADGKPVINWIPRPQISCAQDVSEGMAVRTNSPLVKECQRGVMEFLLINHPLDCPICDQAGECRLQEFSVDFGNSKSRFLENKVKKPKNVVLGPRVTLDDERCILCSRCIRFCEEIAHDDVLGFVDRGSHTVLTAHPGKRLENNYSLNTVDICPVGALTSTDFRFKMRVWFLKETKSICTSCATGCNTVIGTREDVIYRQTPRENDHVNSCWMCDYGRLNFKYLEAENRLLEPQIRSEGNLIGVDWPMAIAEAARQLKQFAGHEIAIIASGRMTNEELWLTWQLAKSLGVQWIDIVPRRESGDDILLSEDRNPNTNGARVILGSTSEPGAKLMAIAEAVKSGQIKALMILKENTMHLGIPVEELARLPALIAMNVLSNDATQKATVVLPACGFAEKRGSMINGKGRLQRLNRAVRPPGNARDDWEILRDLLQAIGRGDSVSSIEDVFRRLSETVPQFDGLTLSKVGDLGVHILQMEELPPTHPSDEEAIEQAIAVQNARRAVRST
;
A
#
# COMPACT_ATOMS: atom_id res chain seq x y z
N MET A 1 4.63 36.16 -10.49
CA MET A 1 3.55 35.31 -9.95
C MET A 1 2.54 35.12 -11.07
N PRO A 2 2.48 33.96 -11.73
CA PRO A 2 1.35 33.66 -12.61
C PRO A 2 0.12 33.49 -11.71
N SER A 3 -0.93 34.26 -11.97
CA SER A 3 -2.20 34.18 -11.27
C SER A 3 -2.80 32.77 -11.41
N GLU A 4 -3.13 32.12 -10.30
CA GLU A 4 -3.97 30.92 -10.26
C GLU A 4 -5.24 31.19 -11.07
N SER A 5 -5.32 30.66 -12.29
CA SER A 5 -6.55 30.74 -13.07
C SER A 5 -7.55 29.79 -12.44
N SER A 6 -8.57 30.32 -11.75
CA SER A 6 -9.65 29.51 -11.17
C SER A 6 -10.33 28.71 -12.29
N VAL A 7 -10.30 27.38 -12.20
CA VAL A 7 -10.98 26.49 -13.16
C VAL A 7 -12.46 26.88 -13.21
N PRO A 8 -13.02 27.20 -14.40
CA PRO A 8 -14.43 27.57 -14.52
C PRO A 8 -15.35 26.47 -13.96
N LEU A 9 -16.37 26.86 -13.19
CA LEU A 9 -17.39 25.96 -12.69
C LEU A 9 -18.59 25.91 -13.64
N PHE A 10 -19.16 24.72 -13.83
CA PHE A 10 -20.40 24.51 -14.56
C PHE A 10 -21.54 24.11 -13.64
N ASN A 11 -22.72 24.71 -13.86
CA ASN A 11 -23.95 24.32 -13.19
C ASN A 11 -24.54 23.09 -13.87
N VAL A 12 -24.68 22.00 -13.12
CA VAL A 12 -25.18 20.72 -13.61
C VAL A 12 -26.28 20.23 -12.70
N GLN A 13 -27.39 19.76 -13.26
CA GLN A 13 -28.46 19.12 -12.52
C GLN A 13 -28.21 17.61 -12.45
N ILE A 14 -28.07 17.06 -11.24
CA ILE A 14 -28.01 15.61 -10.99
C ILE A 14 -29.28 15.21 -10.26
N ASP A 15 -30.09 14.33 -10.86
CA ASP A 15 -31.33 13.79 -10.28
C ASP A 15 -32.30 14.87 -9.74
N GLY A 16 -32.36 16.02 -10.44
CA GLY A 16 -33.23 17.16 -10.10
C GLY A 16 -32.61 18.20 -9.17
N VAL A 17 -31.40 17.96 -8.65
CA VAL A 17 -30.66 18.88 -7.78
C VAL A 17 -29.53 19.54 -8.56
N TRP A 18 -29.42 20.87 -8.48
CA TRP A 18 -28.36 21.62 -9.16
C TRP A 18 -27.10 21.71 -8.30
N HIS A 19 -25.96 21.41 -8.90
CA HIS A 19 -24.64 21.43 -8.31
C HIS A 19 -23.66 22.19 -9.21
N GLN A 20 -22.51 22.56 -8.65
CA GLN A 20 -21.41 23.17 -9.40
C GLN A 20 -20.22 22.24 -9.43
N PHE A 21 -19.68 22.02 -10.63
CA PHE A 21 -18.51 21.15 -10.84
C PHE A 21 -17.46 21.86 -11.68
N PRO A 22 -16.16 21.64 -11.43
CA PRO A 22 -15.11 22.12 -12.31
C PRO A 22 -15.26 21.65 -13.75
N LYS A 23 -14.93 22.52 -14.71
CA LYS A 23 -14.78 22.13 -16.12
C LYS A 23 -13.80 20.97 -16.23
N GLY A 24 -14.19 19.92 -16.96
CA GLY A 24 -13.40 18.70 -17.15
C GLY A 24 -13.74 17.56 -16.17
N THR A 25 -14.61 17.80 -15.18
CA THR A 25 -15.13 16.70 -14.35
C THR A 25 -15.96 15.74 -15.21
N ARG A 26 -15.70 14.43 -15.11
CA ARG A 26 -16.52 13.43 -15.80
C ARG A 26 -17.91 13.37 -15.20
N VAL A 27 -18.95 13.17 -16.02
CA VAL A 27 -20.34 13.09 -15.55
C VAL A 27 -20.51 12.00 -14.49
N LEU A 28 -19.82 10.86 -14.64
CA LEU A 28 -19.84 9.78 -13.65
C LEU A 28 -19.32 10.23 -12.27
N GLU A 29 -18.24 11.01 -12.24
CA GLU A 29 -17.65 11.54 -11.00
C GLU A 29 -18.51 12.64 -10.39
N ALA A 30 -19.09 13.50 -11.22
CA ALA A 30 -20.06 14.51 -10.79
C ALA A 30 -21.28 13.88 -10.11
N CYS A 31 -21.78 12.75 -10.65
CA CYS A 31 -22.86 11.99 -10.01
C CYS A 31 -22.42 11.48 -8.63
N GLU A 32 -21.21 10.90 -8.52
CA GLU A 32 -20.68 10.37 -7.26
C GLU A 32 -20.46 11.47 -6.20
N GLN A 33 -19.95 12.63 -6.61
CA GLN A 33 -19.81 13.82 -5.75
C GLN A 33 -21.17 14.37 -5.29
N ALA A 34 -22.22 14.24 -6.10
CA ALA A 34 -23.60 14.59 -5.73
C ALA A 34 -24.29 13.51 -4.88
N GLY A 35 -23.65 12.38 -4.60
CA GLY A 35 -24.21 11.26 -3.83
C GLY A 35 -25.03 10.25 -4.65
N SER A 36 -25.04 10.37 -5.99
CA SER A 36 -25.71 9.44 -6.90
C SER A 36 -24.72 8.42 -7.50
N TYR A 37 -24.91 7.14 -7.19
CA TYR A 37 -24.04 6.08 -7.68
C TYR A 37 -24.46 5.57 -9.07
N VAL A 38 -23.55 5.65 -10.05
CA VAL A 38 -23.74 5.08 -11.40
C VAL A 38 -22.88 3.81 -11.57
N PRO A 39 -23.44 2.62 -11.84
CA PRO A 39 -22.66 1.37 -11.92
C PRO A 39 -21.70 1.34 -13.13
N ARG A 40 -20.52 0.72 -12.96
CA ARG A 40 -19.43 0.71 -13.96
C ARG A 40 -18.55 -0.55 -13.91
N TYR A 41 -18.18 -1.08 -15.09
CA TYR A 41 -17.20 -2.16 -15.22
C TYR A 41 -15.90 -1.74 -15.88
N CYS A 42 -15.93 -1.07 -17.04
CA CYS A 42 -14.70 -0.72 -17.74
C CYS A 42 -14.03 0.53 -17.18
N TYR A 43 -14.81 1.50 -16.71
CA TYR A 43 -14.29 2.73 -16.13
C TYR A 43 -13.45 2.44 -14.89
N HIS A 44 -12.26 3.01 -14.82
CA HIS A 44 -11.42 3.05 -13.63
C HIS A 44 -10.80 4.44 -13.57
N LYS A 45 -10.86 5.11 -12.42
CA LYS A 45 -10.50 6.54 -12.30
C LYS A 45 -9.05 6.88 -12.67
N LYS A 46 -8.14 5.89 -12.60
CA LYS A 46 -6.71 6.03 -12.97
C LYS A 46 -6.37 5.39 -14.32
N LEU A 47 -7.36 5.11 -15.17
CA LEU A 47 -7.16 4.62 -16.53
C LEU A 47 -8.04 5.41 -17.50
N SER A 48 -7.75 5.32 -18.79
CA SER A 48 -8.60 5.91 -19.83
C SER A 48 -10.05 5.36 -19.80
N SER A 49 -10.96 5.94 -20.58
CA SER A 49 -12.38 5.54 -20.57
C SER A 49 -12.80 4.97 -21.93
N PRO A 50 -12.89 3.63 -22.09
CA PRO A 50 -13.18 3.02 -23.39
C PRO A 50 -14.68 2.99 -23.72
N GLY A 51 -15.55 3.14 -22.72
CA GLY A 51 -17.01 3.08 -22.91
C GLY A 51 -17.56 1.75 -23.44
N ASN A 52 -16.80 0.66 -23.43
CA ASN A 52 -17.17 -0.62 -24.05
C ASN A 52 -18.27 -1.41 -23.28
N CYS A 53 -18.30 -1.35 -21.94
CA CYS A 53 -19.22 -2.15 -21.13
C CYS A 53 -20.66 -1.63 -21.05
N ARG A 54 -20.90 -0.34 -21.34
CA ARG A 54 -22.21 0.33 -21.29
C ARG A 54 -22.99 0.28 -19.96
N MET A 55 -22.42 -0.21 -18.86
CA MET A 55 -23.12 -0.26 -17.57
C MET A 55 -23.46 1.13 -17.00
N CYS A 56 -22.69 2.15 -17.38
CA CYS A 56 -22.80 3.52 -16.87
C CYS A 56 -23.81 4.41 -17.61
N LEU A 57 -24.75 3.80 -18.34
CA LEU A 57 -25.76 4.53 -19.13
C LEU A 57 -26.64 5.40 -18.23
N ILE A 58 -26.85 6.64 -18.63
CA ILE A 58 -27.67 7.65 -17.93
C ILE A 58 -28.61 8.36 -18.92
N GLU A 59 -29.67 8.98 -18.41
CA GLU A 59 -30.44 9.97 -19.17
C GLU A 59 -29.73 11.32 -19.07
N MET A 60 -29.44 11.93 -20.21
CA MET A 60 -28.79 13.24 -20.29
C MET A 60 -29.70 14.21 -21.04
N GLY A 61 -29.71 15.47 -20.62
CA GLY A 61 -30.47 16.53 -21.26
C GLY A 61 -29.80 17.89 -21.09
N PHE A 62 -30.33 18.87 -21.82
CA PHE A 62 -29.90 20.26 -21.75
C PHE A 62 -31.12 21.18 -21.65
N PRO A 63 -30.96 22.43 -21.19
CA PRO A 63 -32.05 23.38 -21.13
C PRO A 63 -32.65 23.58 -22.51
N ARG A 64 -33.99 23.55 -22.59
CA ARG A 64 -34.72 23.94 -23.79
C ARG A 64 -34.50 25.43 -24.02
N LEU A 65 -34.06 25.80 -25.22
CA LEU A 65 -33.82 27.18 -25.60
C LEU A 65 -35.04 27.73 -26.33
N GLY A 66 -35.50 28.90 -25.90
CA GLY A 66 -36.54 29.67 -26.58
C GLY A 66 -36.01 30.39 -27.83
N PRO A 67 -36.87 31.15 -28.54
CA PRO A 67 -36.49 31.90 -29.74
C PRO A 67 -35.36 32.92 -29.52
N ASP A 68 -35.20 33.42 -28.29
CA ASP A 68 -34.17 34.38 -27.88
C ASP A 68 -32.84 33.70 -27.46
N ARG A 69 -32.72 32.38 -27.66
CA ARG A 69 -31.60 31.53 -27.22
C ARG A 69 -31.37 31.52 -25.71
N LYS A 70 -32.37 31.88 -24.90
CA LYS A 70 -32.30 31.72 -23.44
C LYS A 70 -33.05 30.47 -22.99
N PRO A 71 -32.65 29.85 -21.85
CA PRO A 71 -33.38 28.73 -21.28
C PRO A 71 -34.84 29.09 -20.98
N GLU A 72 -35.78 28.27 -21.47
CA GLU A 72 -37.17 28.33 -21.03
C GLU A 72 -37.25 27.90 -19.56
N LEU A 73 -37.86 28.73 -18.73
CA LEU A 73 -38.03 28.45 -17.30
C LEU A 73 -39.41 27.83 -17.03
N GLY A 74 -39.44 26.80 -16.20
CA GLY A 74 -40.66 26.18 -15.70
C GLY A 74 -41.33 27.02 -14.61
N ALA A 75 -42.47 26.54 -14.12
CA ALA A 75 -43.22 27.18 -13.04
C ALA A 75 -42.43 27.28 -11.70
N ASP A 76 -41.38 26.48 -11.55
CA ASP A 76 -40.46 26.45 -10.42
C ASP A 76 -39.25 27.41 -10.59
N GLY A 77 -39.24 28.20 -11.67
CA GLY A 77 -38.15 29.11 -12.01
C GLY A 77 -36.87 28.40 -12.49
N LYS A 78 -36.90 27.08 -12.67
CA LYS A 78 -35.75 26.29 -13.14
C LYS A 78 -35.85 26.03 -14.65
N PRO A 79 -34.72 25.79 -15.34
CA PRO A 79 -34.76 25.47 -16.77
C PRO A 79 -35.56 24.20 -17.08
N VAL A 80 -36.43 24.26 -18.08
CA VAL A 80 -37.10 23.09 -18.64
C VAL A 80 -36.08 22.28 -19.43
N ILE A 81 -35.85 21.03 -19.02
CA ILE A 81 -34.84 20.17 -19.66
C ILE A 81 -35.43 19.45 -20.87
N ASN A 82 -34.74 19.54 -22.01
CA ASN A 82 -34.97 18.69 -23.17
C ASN A 82 -34.08 17.44 -23.07
N TRP A 83 -34.69 16.29 -22.77
CA TRP A 83 -33.98 15.02 -22.59
C TRP A 83 -33.62 14.39 -23.92
N ILE A 84 -32.39 13.89 -24.05
CA ILE A 84 -31.93 13.18 -25.24
C ILE A 84 -32.64 11.82 -25.30
N PRO A 85 -33.27 11.43 -26.43
CA PRO A 85 -34.04 10.18 -26.51
C PRO A 85 -33.24 8.90 -26.30
N ARG A 86 -31.91 8.96 -26.41
CA ARG A 86 -31.01 7.82 -26.24
C ARG A 86 -30.16 7.99 -24.98
N PRO A 87 -29.98 6.93 -24.18
CA PRO A 87 -29.13 6.99 -23.00
C PRO A 87 -27.67 7.22 -23.40
N GLN A 88 -26.93 7.93 -22.55
CA GLN A 88 -25.56 8.36 -22.80
C GLN A 88 -24.61 7.70 -21.80
N ILE A 89 -23.35 7.50 -22.19
CA ILE A 89 -22.34 6.96 -21.28
C ILE A 89 -21.78 8.06 -20.37
N SER A 90 -21.96 7.92 -19.06
CA SER A 90 -21.45 8.90 -18.10
C SER A 90 -19.92 8.86 -17.94
N CYS A 91 -19.28 7.73 -18.25
CA CYS A 91 -17.84 7.54 -18.02
C CYS A 91 -16.92 8.25 -19.03
N ALA A 92 -17.43 8.66 -20.19
CA ALA A 92 -16.62 9.27 -21.26
C ALA A 92 -17.06 10.70 -21.62
N GLN A 93 -18.08 11.22 -20.93
CA GLN A 93 -18.62 12.55 -21.13
C GLN A 93 -18.19 13.44 -19.97
N ASP A 94 -17.69 14.63 -20.30
CA ASP A 94 -17.43 15.68 -19.30
C ASP A 94 -18.68 16.51 -19.07
N VAL A 95 -18.80 17.06 -17.87
CA VAL A 95 -19.87 18.00 -17.52
C VAL A 95 -19.82 19.25 -18.40
N SER A 96 -20.98 19.86 -18.62
CA SER A 96 -21.12 21.09 -19.39
C SER A 96 -22.18 21.98 -18.75
N GLU A 97 -22.08 23.29 -18.97
CA GLU A 97 -23.03 24.26 -18.40
C GLU A 97 -24.48 23.93 -18.75
N GLY A 98 -25.34 23.93 -17.73
CA GLY A 98 -26.77 23.65 -17.85
C GLY A 98 -27.11 22.16 -18.05
N MET A 99 -26.12 21.27 -18.14
CA MET A 99 -26.35 19.84 -18.32
C MET A 99 -27.25 19.29 -17.21
N ALA A 100 -28.17 18.40 -17.56
CA ALA A 100 -29.02 17.68 -16.62
C ALA A 100 -28.88 16.17 -16.81
N VAL A 101 -28.85 15.44 -15.71
CA VAL A 101 -28.60 14.00 -15.65
C VAL A 101 -29.66 13.34 -14.76
N ARG A 102 -30.19 12.20 -15.21
CA ARG A 102 -30.96 11.27 -14.38
C ARG A 102 -30.27 9.92 -14.34
N THR A 103 -30.01 9.43 -13.14
CA THR A 103 -29.28 8.18 -12.88
C THR A 103 -30.21 7.00 -12.57
N ASN A 104 -31.49 7.25 -12.30
CA ASN A 104 -32.42 6.25 -11.79
C ASN A 104 -33.78 6.21 -12.52
N SER A 105 -33.87 6.83 -13.70
CA SER A 105 -35.10 6.85 -14.51
C SER A 105 -35.51 5.44 -14.97
N PRO A 106 -36.77 5.25 -15.41
CA PRO A 106 -37.21 3.97 -15.97
C PRO A 106 -36.33 3.48 -17.13
N LEU A 107 -35.94 4.36 -18.05
CA LEU A 107 -35.06 4.04 -19.18
C LEU A 107 -33.68 3.57 -18.69
N VAL A 108 -33.08 4.26 -17.72
CA VAL A 108 -31.76 3.91 -17.19
C VAL A 108 -31.78 2.54 -16.52
N LYS A 109 -32.80 2.27 -15.69
CA LYS A 109 -32.98 0.97 -15.03
C LYS A 109 -33.18 -0.16 -16.05
N GLU A 110 -33.94 0.08 -17.11
CA GLU A 110 -34.11 -0.90 -18.19
C GLU A 110 -32.78 -1.16 -18.92
N CYS A 111 -32.02 -0.11 -19.22
CA CYS A 111 -30.69 -0.25 -19.85
C CYS A 111 -29.71 -1.03 -18.98
N GLN A 112 -29.66 -0.75 -17.66
CA GLN A 112 -28.82 -1.48 -16.71
C GLN A 112 -29.17 -2.98 -16.68
N ARG A 113 -30.47 -3.31 -16.60
CA ARG A 113 -30.93 -4.72 -16.66
C ARG A 113 -30.54 -5.39 -17.96
N GLY A 114 -30.70 -4.71 -19.10
CA GLY A 114 -30.32 -5.23 -20.40
C GLY A 114 -28.81 -5.49 -20.52
N VAL A 115 -27.98 -4.53 -20.08
CA VAL A 115 -26.51 -4.70 -20.04
C VAL A 115 -26.13 -5.86 -19.14
N MET A 116 -26.71 -5.98 -17.95
CA MET A 116 -26.46 -7.12 -17.06
C MET A 116 -26.85 -8.45 -17.68
N GLU A 117 -28.01 -8.52 -18.36
CA GLU A 117 -28.42 -9.72 -19.08
C GLU A 117 -27.37 -10.09 -20.15
N PHE A 118 -26.93 -9.15 -20.99
CA PHE A 118 -25.91 -9.40 -22.01
C PHE A 118 -24.58 -9.88 -21.43
N LEU A 119 -24.12 -9.29 -20.31
CA LEU A 119 -22.89 -9.72 -19.65
C LEU A 119 -22.99 -11.14 -19.10
N LEU A 120 -24.17 -11.55 -18.63
CA LEU A 120 -24.41 -12.87 -18.04
C LEU A 120 -24.74 -13.97 -19.05
N ILE A 121 -25.06 -13.62 -20.31
CA ILE A 121 -25.40 -14.60 -21.37
C ILE A 121 -24.31 -15.65 -21.53
N ASN A 122 -23.05 -15.25 -21.73
CA ASN A 122 -21.93 -16.18 -21.91
C ASN A 122 -21.07 -16.37 -20.65
N HIS A 123 -21.33 -15.62 -19.58
CA HIS A 123 -20.60 -15.79 -18.31
C HIS A 123 -20.90 -17.17 -17.69
N PRO A 124 -19.89 -17.92 -17.22
CA PRO A 124 -20.06 -19.27 -16.71
C PRO A 124 -20.71 -19.28 -15.33
N LEU A 125 -21.32 -20.40 -14.96
CA LEU A 125 -21.88 -20.65 -13.62
C LEU A 125 -20.79 -21.09 -12.63
N ASP A 126 -19.67 -20.36 -12.61
CA ASP A 126 -18.48 -20.70 -11.85
C ASP A 126 -18.47 -20.10 -10.44
N CYS A 127 -19.46 -19.30 -10.05
CA CYS A 127 -19.44 -18.56 -8.77
C CYS A 127 -19.00 -19.37 -7.54
N PRO A 128 -19.42 -20.64 -7.35
CA PRO A 128 -18.97 -21.43 -6.20
C PRO A 128 -17.46 -21.72 -6.18
N ILE A 129 -16.87 -21.92 -7.36
CA ILE A 129 -15.45 -22.24 -7.52
C ILE A 129 -14.59 -21.00 -7.78
N CYS A 130 -15.19 -19.90 -8.25
CA CYS A 130 -14.53 -18.65 -8.56
C CYS A 130 -13.88 -18.03 -7.30
N ASP A 131 -12.63 -17.61 -7.42
CA ASP A 131 -11.88 -17.03 -6.31
C ASP A 131 -12.37 -15.63 -5.92
N GLN A 132 -12.81 -14.84 -6.92
CA GLN A 132 -13.38 -13.51 -6.74
C GLN A 132 -14.77 -13.53 -6.09
N ALA A 133 -15.38 -14.70 -5.89
CA ALA A 133 -16.70 -14.78 -5.26
C ALA A 133 -16.67 -14.07 -3.89
N GLY A 134 -17.69 -13.24 -3.63
CA GLY A 134 -17.75 -12.42 -2.41
C GLY A 134 -17.12 -11.03 -2.52
N GLU A 135 -16.29 -10.78 -3.53
CA GLU A 135 -15.76 -9.46 -3.89
C GLU A 135 -15.85 -9.19 -5.41
N CYS A 136 -16.81 -9.85 -6.07
CA CYS A 136 -17.02 -9.77 -7.51
C CYS A 136 -18.06 -8.69 -7.82
N ARG A 137 -17.65 -7.63 -8.53
CA ARG A 137 -18.57 -6.55 -8.93
C ARG A 137 -19.68 -7.03 -9.86
N LEU A 138 -19.41 -8.06 -10.69
CA LEU A 138 -20.46 -8.65 -11.53
C LEU A 138 -21.54 -9.36 -10.70
N GLN A 139 -21.14 -10.00 -9.59
CA GLN A 139 -22.08 -10.64 -8.67
C GLN A 139 -22.94 -9.58 -7.97
N GLU A 140 -22.30 -8.56 -7.39
CA GLU A 140 -22.99 -7.45 -6.71
C GLU A 140 -23.97 -6.75 -7.64
N PHE A 141 -23.53 -6.32 -8.82
CA PHE A 141 -24.39 -5.60 -9.75
C PHE A 141 -25.48 -6.47 -10.37
N SER A 142 -25.28 -7.79 -10.46
CA SER A 142 -26.36 -8.70 -10.84
C SER A 142 -27.49 -8.71 -9.83
N VAL A 143 -27.18 -8.55 -8.54
CA VAL A 143 -28.19 -8.46 -7.47
C VAL A 143 -28.85 -7.08 -7.48
N ASP A 144 -28.04 -6.01 -7.58
CA ASP A 144 -28.51 -4.64 -7.41
C ASP A 144 -29.23 -4.09 -8.65
N PHE A 145 -28.74 -4.44 -9.86
CA PHE A 145 -29.18 -3.83 -11.13
C PHE A 145 -29.67 -4.86 -12.16
N GLY A 146 -29.50 -6.16 -11.90
CA GLY A 146 -29.89 -7.24 -12.80
C GLY A 146 -31.34 -7.72 -12.65
N ASN A 147 -31.70 -8.74 -13.42
CA ASN A 147 -32.95 -9.49 -13.28
C ASN A 147 -32.72 -10.75 -12.44
N SER A 148 -33.74 -11.20 -11.71
CA SER A 148 -33.67 -12.42 -10.88
C SER A 148 -33.73 -13.73 -11.68
N LYS A 149 -34.07 -13.68 -12.97
CA LYS A 149 -34.21 -14.86 -13.84
C LYS A 149 -33.47 -14.63 -15.17
N SER A 150 -32.78 -15.66 -15.64
CA SER A 150 -32.24 -15.70 -17.00
C SER A 150 -33.31 -16.17 -17.98
N ARG A 151 -33.31 -15.60 -19.19
CA ARG A 151 -34.10 -16.06 -20.34
C ARG A 151 -33.26 -16.77 -21.39
N PHE A 152 -31.95 -16.83 -21.19
CA PHE A 152 -31.01 -17.47 -22.11
C PHE A 152 -31.05 -18.99 -21.92
N LEU A 153 -31.52 -19.71 -22.94
CA LEU A 153 -31.72 -21.18 -22.94
C LEU A 153 -30.71 -21.93 -23.82
N GLU A 154 -29.79 -21.21 -24.44
CA GLU A 154 -28.81 -21.77 -25.38
C GLU A 154 -27.51 -22.19 -24.69
N ASN A 155 -26.64 -22.84 -25.46
CA ASN A 155 -25.29 -23.16 -25.00
C ASN A 155 -24.43 -21.89 -24.90
N LYS A 156 -23.80 -21.68 -23.74
CA LYS A 156 -22.83 -20.61 -23.52
C LYS A 156 -21.56 -20.85 -24.34
N VAL A 157 -20.97 -19.78 -24.86
CA VAL A 157 -19.66 -19.85 -25.53
C VAL A 157 -18.59 -20.21 -24.50
N LYS A 158 -17.89 -21.32 -24.76
CA LYS A 158 -16.76 -21.76 -23.94
C LYS A 158 -15.47 -21.08 -24.39
N LYS A 159 -14.59 -20.81 -23.43
CA LYS A 159 -13.30 -20.15 -23.62
C LYS A 159 -12.23 -20.81 -22.75
N PRO A 160 -10.93 -20.57 -23.01
CA PRO A 160 -9.88 -21.17 -22.20
C PRO A 160 -10.02 -20.85 -20.70
N LYS A 161 -9.76 -21.86 -19.87
CA LYS A 161 -9.65 -21.73 -18.41
C LYS A 161 -8.27 -22.15 -17.95
N ASN A 162 -7.86 -21.68 -16.78
CA ASN A 162 -6.57 -22.01 -16.18
C ASN A 162 -5.36 -21.72 -17.10
N VAL A 163 -5.43 -20.63 -17.86
CA VAL A 163 -4.34 -20.19 -18.74
C VAL A 163 -3.32 -19.43 -17.90
N VAL A 164 -2.07 -19.86 -17.94
CA VAL A 164 -0.97 -19.19 -17.23
C VAL A 164 -0.46 -18.03 -18.10
N LEU A 165 -0.92 -16.81 -17.82
CA LEU A 165 -0.47 -15.61 -18.55
C LEU A 165 0.94 -15.19 -18.15
N GLY A 166 1.35 -15.51 -16.91
CA GLY A 166 2.65 -15.20 -16.35
C GLY A 166 2.88 -15.97 -15.05
N PRO A 167 3.98 -15.72 -14.34
CA PRO A 167 4.34 -16.45 -13.13
C PRO A 167 3.40 -16.17 -11.94
N ARG A 168 2.60 -15.09 -12.01
CA ARG A 168 1.79 -14.61 -10.88
C ARG A 168 0.29 -14.52 -11.17
N VAL A 169 -0.12 -14.59 -12.44
CA VAL A 169 -1.51 -14.38 -12.85
C VAL A 169 -2.01 -15.54 -13.70
N THR A 170 -3.15 -16.10 -13.31
CA THR A 170 -3.88 -17.14 -14.02
C THR A 170 -5.18 -16.56 -14.60
N LEU A 171 -5.47 -16.88 -15.86
CA LEU A 171 -6.65 -16.44 -16.60
C LEU A 171 -7.69 -17.56 -16.73
N ASP A 172 -8.92 -17.28 -16.31
CA ASP A 172 -10.14 -18.00 -16.70
C ASP A 172 -10.98 -17.11 -17.63
N ASP A 173 -10.74 -17.18 -18.94
CA ASP A 173 -11.29 -16.22 -19.89
C ASP A 173 -12.81 -16.33 -20.06
N GLU A 174 -13.42 -17.48 -19.75
CA GLU A 174 -14.89 -17.59 -19.71
C GLU A 174 -15.52 -16.56 -18.76
N ARG A 175 -14.81 -16.18 -17.69
CA ARG A 175 -15.30 -15.20 -16.72
C ARG A 175 -15.06 -13.76 -17.20
N CYS A 176 -14.21 -13.55 -18.21
CA CYS A 176 -13.86 -12.22 -18.70
C CYS A 176 -15.06 -11.55 -19.39
N ILE A 177 -15.37 -10.33 -18.95
CA ILE A 177 -16.44 -9.50 -19.52
C ILE A 177 -15.94 -8.48 -20.56
N LEU A 178 -14.71 -8.67 -21.05
CA LEU A 178 -14.10 -7.85 -22.11
C LEU A 178 -14.06 -6.33 -21.81
N CYS A 179 -13.91 -5.96 -20.53
CA CYS A 179 -13.91 -4.55 -20.09
C CYS A 179 -12.60 -3.78 -20.40
N SER A 180 -11.58 -4.47 -20.91
CA SER A 180 -10.23 -3.98 -21.26
C SER A 180 -9.45 -3.27 -20.15
N ARG A 181 -9.85 -3.33 -18.87
CA ARG A 181 -9.08 -2.71 -17.77
C ARG A 181 -7.64 -3.24 -17.68
N CYS A 182 -7.45 -4.55 -17.78
CA CYS A 182 -6.13 -5.18 -17.70
C CYS A 182 -5.21 -4.76 -18.85
N ILE A 183 -5.73 -4.72 -20.08
CA ILE A 183 -5.00 -4.28 -21.28
C ILE A 183 -4.52 -2.84 -21.08
N ARG A 184 -5.45 -1.94 -20.77
CA ARG A 184 -5.15 -0.52 -20.57
C ARG A 184 -4.22 -0.26 -19.40
N PHE A 185 -4.33 -1.04 -18.32
CA PHE A 185 -3.35 -0.96 -17.24
C PHE A 185 -1.94 -1.33 -17.70
N CYS A 186 -1.81 -2.40 -18.49
CA CYS A 186 -0.52 -2.84 -19.01
C CYS A 186 0.11 -1.79 -19.92
N GLU A 187 -0.69 -1.18 -20.80
CA GLU A 187 -0.26 -0.11 -21.72
C GLU A 187 0.03 1.23 -21.01
N GLU A 188 -0.94 1.73 -20.24
CA GLU A 188 -0.96 3.10 -19.72
C GLU A 188 -0.13 3.27 -18.44
N ILE A 189 -0.08 2.24 -17.58
CA ILE A 189 0.52 2.33 -16.24
C ILE A 189 1.77 1.48 -16.11
N ALA A 190 1.70 0.19 -16.50
CA ALA A 190 2.85 -0.70 -16.39
C ALA A 190 3.89 -0.47 -17.50
N HIS A 191 3.52 0.29 -18.54
CA HIS A 191 4.33 0.54 -19.75
C HIS A 191 4.88 -0.74 -20.38
N ASP A 192 4.10 -1.82 -20.32
CA ASP A 192 4.39 -3.13 -20.87
C ASP A 192 3.14 -3.68 -21.57
N ASP A 193 2.91 -3.23 -22.79
CA ASP A 193 1.76 -3.64 -23.61
C ASP A 193 1.87 -5.12 -24.03
N VAL A 194 1.38 -5.99 -23.14
CA VAL A 194 1.50 -7.45 -23.26
C VAL A 194 0.16 -8.16 -23.46
N LEU A 195 -0.95 -7.54 -23.08
CA LEU A 195 -2.28 -8.15 -23.15
C LEU A 195 -3.09 -7.58 -24.31
N GLY A 196 -3.85 -8.41 -24.99
CA GLY A 196 -4.72 -7.98 -26.09
C GLY A 196 -5.98 -8.84 -26.20
N PHE A 197 -6.97 -8.32 -26.94
CA PHE A 197 -8.09 -9.12 -27.41
C PHE A 197 -7.80 -9.68 -28.79
N VAL A 198 -8.07 -10.97 -28.96
CA VAL A 198 -8.05 -11.66 -30.26
C VAL A 198 -9.46 -12.15 -30.61
N ASP A 199 -9.66 -12.51 -31.87
CA ASP A 199 -10.96 -12.86 -32.45
C ASP A 199 -11.98 -11.69 -32.42
N ARG A 200 -13.26 -11.98 -32.75
CA ARG A 200 -14.32 -10.97 -32.85
C ARG A 200 -15.66 -11.50 -32.33
N GLY A 201 -16.53 -10.59 -31.91
CA GLY A 201 -17.87 -10.91 -31.42
C GLY A 201 -17.84 -11.74 -30.13
N SER A 202 -18.77 -12.67 -29.97
CA SER A 202 -18.88 -13.52 -28.77
C SER A 202 -17.67 -14.45 -28.54
N HIS A 203 -16.85 -14.66 -29.57
CA HIS A 203 -15.64 -15.49 -29.51
C HIS A 203 -14.38 -14.71 -29.14
N THR A 204 -14.49 -13.41 -28.85
CA THR A 204 -13.34 -12.59 -28.44
C THR A 204 -12.70 -13.14 -27.16
N VAL A 205 -11.37 -13.33 -27.14
CA VAL A 205 -10.60 -13.89 -26.01
C VAL A 205 -9.53 -12.90 -25.56
N LEU A 206 -9.31 -12.79 -24.25
CA LEU A 206 -8.12 -12.11 -23.70
C LEU A 206 -6.90 -13.04 -23.77
N THR A 207 -5.78 -12.55 -24.31
CA THR A 207 -4.53 -13.32 -24.35
C THR A 207 -3.32 -12.41 -24.19
N ALA A 208 -2.15 -13.01 -23.96
CA ALA A 208 -0.89 -12.31 -24.14
C ALA A 208 -0.50 -12.27 -25.63
N HIS A 209 0.22 -11.23 -26.06
CA HIS A 209 0.78 -11.15 -27.41
C HIS A 209 1.76 -12.31 -27.67
N PRO A 210 1.87 -12.79 -28.93
CA PRO A 210 2.77 -13.89 -29.26
C PRO A 210 4.20 -13.65 -28.76
N GLY A 211 4.75 -14.62 -28.01
CA GLY A 211 6.10 -14.54 -27.45
C GLY A 211 6.24 -13.68 -26.19
N LYS A 212 5.17 -13.02 -25.72
CA LYS A 212 5.17 -12.26 -24.48
C LYS A 212 4.44 -12.99 -23.35
N ARG A 213 4.77 -12.64 -22.10
CA ARG A 213 4.12 -13.12 -20.88
C ARG A 213 3.89 -11.95 -19.93
N LEU A 214 2.83 -12.01 -19.13
CA LEU A 214 2.51 -10.99 -18.14
C LEU A 214 3.46 -11.10 -16.94
N GLU A 215 4.67 -10.57 -17.11
CA GLU A 215 5.81 -10.76 -16.21
C GLU A 215 6.35 -9.46 -15.59
N ASN A 216 5.87 -8.29 -16.02
CA ASN A 216 6.24 -7.02 -15.40
C ASN A 216 5.92 -7.00 -13.89
N ASN A 217 6.64 -6.14 -13.16
CA ASN A 217 6.57 -6.02 -11.70
C ASN A 217 5.26 -5.37 -11.20
N TYR A 218 4.25 -5.22 -12.04
CA TYR A 218 2.94 -4.67 -11.67
C TYR A 218 1.78 -5.59 -12.11
N SER A 219 2.08 -6.82 -12.55
CA SER A 219 1.10 -7.77 -13.08
C SER A 219 -0.08 -8.03 -12.14
N LEU A 220 0.11 -8.07 -10.82
CA LEU A 220 -0.96 -8.39 -9.87
C LEU A 220 -1.96 -7.23 -9.69
N ASN A 221 -1.64 -6.01 -10.11
CA ASN A 221 -2.64 -4.94 -10.19
C ASN A 221 -3.73 -5.26 -11.24
N THR A 222 -3.43 -6.10 -12.24
CA THR A 222 -4.45 -6.57 -13.19
C THR A 222 -5.50 -7.47 -12.52
N VAL A 223 -5.13 -8.15 -11.43
CA VAL A 223 -6.06 -8.93 -10.58
C VAL A 223 -6.95 -7.96 -9.79
N ASP A 224 -6.37 -6.94 -9.15
CA ASP A 224 -7.11 -5.96 -8.34
C ASP A 224 -8.16 -5.19 -9.15
N ILE A 225 -7.81 -4.79 -10.38
CA ILE A 225 -8.73 -3.99 -11.23
C ILE A 225 -9.74 -4.85 -11.98
N CYS A 226 -9.54 -6.17 -12.05
CA CYS A 226 -10.46 -7.06 -12.76
C CYS A 226 -11.79 -7.09 -11.99
N PRO A 227 -12.90 -6.63 -12.59
CA PRO A 227 -14.17 -6.57 -11.87
C PRO A 227 -14.84 -7.95 -11.66
N VAL A 228 -14.19 -9.01 -12.16
CA VAL A 228 -14.65 -10.39 -12.24
C VAL A 228 -13.49 -11.32 -11.94
N GLY A 229 -13.75 -12.58 -11.61
CA GLY A 229 -12.68 -13.56 -11.33
C GLY A 229 -12.03 -14.16 -12.56
N ALA A 230 -11.80 -13.36 -13.61
CA ALA A 230 -11.12 -13.79 -14.82
C ALA A 230 -9.61 -13.80 -14.66
N LEU A 231 -9.04 -12.75 -14.06
CA LEU A 231 -7.62 -12.70 -13.72
C LEU A 231 -7.51 -12.89 -12.22
N THR A 232 -6.84 -13.96 -11.78
CA THR A 232 -6.64 -14.24 -10.36
C THR A 232 -5.17 -14.46 -10.04
N SER A 233 -4.78 -14.11 -8.82
CA SER A 233 -3.43 -14.35 -8.33
C SER A 233 -3.18 -15.85 -8.24
N THR A 234 -2.16 -16.34 -8.94
CA THR A 234 -1.74 -17.74 -8.88
C THR A 234 -1.35 -18.15 -7.45
N ASP A 235 -0.86 -17.20 -6.65
CA ASP A 235 -0.49 -17.45 -5.26
C ASP A 235 -1.69 -17.52 -4.32
N PHE A 236 -2.75 -16.73 -4.50
CA PHE A 236 -3.88 -16.69 -3.56
C PHE A 236 -5.04 -17.62 -3.96
N ARG A 237 -5.22 -17.84 -5.26
CA ARG A 237 -6.34 -18.60 -5.83
C ARG A 237 -6.58 -19.90 -5.09
N PHE A 238 -7.82 -20.08 -4.62
CA PHE A 238 -8.32 -21.27 -3.92
C PHE A 238 -7.73 -21.54 -2.53
N LYS A 239 -6.88 -20.65 -1.98
CA LYS A 239 -6.35 -20.80 -0.62
C LYS A 239 -7.33 -20.33 0.45
N MET A 240 -8.12 -19.28 0.18
CA MET A 240 -9.06 -18.72 1.14
C MET A 240 -10.20 -17.98 0.44
N ARG A 241 -11.36 -17.83 1.11
CA ARG A 241 -12.43 -16.93 0.68
C ARG A 241 -12.35 -15.61 1.42
N VAL A 242 -12.67 -14.55 0.71
CA VAL A 242 -12.42 -13.16 1.14
C VAL A 242 -13.23 -12.76 2.36
N TRP A 243 -14.45 -13.29 2.51
CA TRP A 243 -15.30 -13.06 3.68
C TRP A 243 -14.79 -13.75 4.96
N PHE A 244 -13.79 -14.63 4.87
CA PHE A 244 -13.12 -15.19 6.05
C PHE A 244 -11.86 -14.41 6.45
N LEU A 245 -11.38 -13.49 5.60
CA LEU A 245 -10.18 -12.73 5.89
C LEU A 245 -10.50 -11.57 6.82
N LYS A 246 -9.70 -11.44 7.87
CA LYS A 246 -9.58 -10.19 8.63
C LYS A 246 -8.67 -9.25 7.85
N GLU A 247 -9.17 -8.07 7.54
CA GLU A 247 -8.42 -7.05 6.83
C GLU A 247 -7.75 -6.07 7.80
N THR A 248 -6.44 -5.91 7.68
CA THR A 248 -5.66 -4.95 8.47
C THR A 248 -5.01 -3.93 7.54
N LYS A 249 -5.38 -2.65 7.69
CA LYS A 249 -4.73 -1.54 6.99
C LYS A 249 -3.30 -1.38 7.50
N SER A 250 -2.32 -1.37 6.61
CA SER A 250 -0.90 -1.21 6.96
C SER A 250 -0.13 -0.54 5.82
N ILE A 251 1.20 -0.67 5.84
CA ILE A 251 2.11 -0.23 4.77
C ILE A 251 3.06 -1.36 4.37
N CYS A 252 3.53 -1.31 3.13
CA CYS A 252 4.61 -2.15 2.62
C CYS A 252 5.96 -1.67 3.13
N THR A 253 6.79 -2.59 3.62
CA THR A 253 8.12 -2.28 4.16
C THR A 253 9.27 -2.74 3.25
N SER A 254 8.99 -2.93 1.96
CA SER A 254 9.93 -3.50 0.99
C SER A 254 10.87 -2.46 0.35
N CYS A 255 10.47 -1.19 0.31
CA CYS A 255 11.29 -0.08 -0.18
C CYS A 255 10.79 1.26 0.38
N ALA A 256 11.53 2.34 0.12
CA ALA A 256 11.23 3.68 0.63
C ALA A 256 9.89 4.24 0.14
N THR A 257 9.24 3.70 -0.89
CA THR A 257 7.93 4.19 -1.33
C THR A 257 6.87 4.07 -0.23
N GLY A 258 6.91 3.00 0.56
CA GLY A 258 5.97 2.82 1.67
C GLY A 258 4.51 2.67 1.22
N CYS A 259 4.24 1.93 0.13
CA CYS A 259 2.88 1.77 -0.42
C CYS A 259 1.87 1.40 0.67
N ASN A 260 0.72 2.08 0.71
CA ASN A 260 -0.37 1.73 1.62
C ASN A 260 -0.97 0.38 1.19
N THR A 261 -1.23 -0.50 2.15
CA THR A 261 -1.75 -1.84 1.88
C THR A 261 -2.89 -2.25 2.80
N VAL A 262 -3.60 -3.29 2.39
CA VAL A 262 -4.45 -4.13 3.25
C VAL A 262 -3.81 -5.52 3.32
N ILE A 263 -3.64 -6.03 4.53
CA ILE A 263 -3.14 -7.39 4.78
C ILE A 263 -4.36 -8.24 5.16
N GLY A 264 -4.64 -9.28 4.36
CA GLY A 264 -5.73 -10.23 4.59
C GLY A 264 -5.22 -11.45 5.35
N THR A 265 -5.71 -11.65 6.57
CA THR A 265 -5.24 -12.72 7.47
C THR A 265 -6.37 -13.59 7.97
N ARG A 266 -6.04 -14.83 8.34
CA ARG A 266 -6.94 -15.72 9.09
C ARG A 266 -6.09 -16.64 9.95
N GLU A 267 -6.49 -16.80 11.22
CA GLU A 267 -5.79 -17.70 12.16
C GLU A 267 -4.28 -17.40 12.24
N ASP A 268 -3.92 -16.10 12.26
CA ASP A 268 -2.55 -15.59 12.25
C ASP A 268 -1.69 -15.95 11.03
N VAL A 269 -2.31 -16.47 9.96
CA VAL A 269 -1.65 -16.70 8.66
C VAL A 269 -1.97 -15.56 7.70
N ILE A 270 -0.97 -15.09 6.96
CA ILE A 270 -1.12 -14.04 5.95
C ILE A 270 -1.40 -14.71 4.60
N TYR A 271 -2.59 -14.51 4.06
CA TYR A 271 -2.97 -15.11 2.78
C TYR A 271 -2.70 -14.20 1.59
N ARG A 272 -2.91 -12.89 1.75
CA ARG A 272 -2.68 -11.91 0.69
C ARG A 272 -2.37 -10.52 1.23
N GLN A 273 -1.70 -9.73 0.41
CA GLN A 273 -1.52 -8.29 0.58
C GLN A 273 -2.00 -7.60 -0.69
N THR A 274 -2.83 -6.56 -0.55
CA THR A 274 -3.39 -5.78 -1.66
C THR A 274 -3.11 -4.29 -1.47
N PRO A 275 -3.05 -3.49 -2.54
CA PRO A 275 -2.89 -2.04 -2.43
C PRO A 275 -4.10 -1.45 -1.73
N ARG A 276 -3.83 -0.43 -0.91
CA ARG A 276 -4.85 0.45 -0.38
C ARG A 276 -4.64 1.83 -0.98
N GLU A 277 -5.74 2.46 -1.34
CA GLU A 277 -5.68 3.73 -2.04
C GLU A 277 -5.05 4.84 -1.17
N ASN A 278 -4.09 5.56 -1.76
CA ASN A 278 -3.53 6.81 -1.25
C ASN A 278 -2.82 7.57 -2.38
N ASP A 279 -3.49 8.58 -2.92
CA ASP A 279 -2.96 9.42 -3.99
C ASP A 279 -1.63 10.11 -3.62
N HIS A 280 -1.35 10.32 -2.33
CA HIS A 280 -0.07 10.89 -1.89
C HIS A 280 1.11 9.90 -1.88
N VAL A 281 0.88 8.62 -2.16
CA VAL A 281 1.91 7.58 -2.08
C VAL A 281 1.87 6.66 -3.29
N ASN A 282 0.86 5.80 -3.36
CA ASN A 282 0.81 4.71 -4.33
C ASN A 282 -0.44 4.73 -5.20
N SER A 283 -1.24 5.80 -5.13
CA SER A 283 -2.53 5.87 -5.82
C SER A 283 -3.35 4.63 -5.46
N CYS A 284 -3.73 3.79 -6.42
CA CYS A 284 -4.35 2.47 -6.17
C CYS A 284 -3.46 1.27 -6.52
N TRP A 285 -2.15 1.48 -6.71
CA TRP A 285 -1.22 0.50 -7.26
C TRP A 285 -0.22 -0.02 -6.22
N MET A 286 0.39 -1.15 -6.53
CA MET A 286 1.51 -1.72 -5.77
C MET A 286 2.33 -2.67 -6.64
N CYS A 287 3.65 -2.63 -6.51
CA CYS A 287 4.54 -3.55 -7.20
C CYS A 287 4.41 -4.99 -6.66
N ASP A 288 4.64 -5.96 -7.54
CA ASP A 288 4.55 -7.40 -7.26
C ASP A 288 5.59 -7.84 -6.24
N TYR A 289 6.81 -7.27 -6.31
CA TYR A 289 7.84 -7.47 -5.29
C TYR A 289 7.32 -7.17 -3.89
N GLY A 290 6.78 -5.97 -3.67
CA GLY A 290 6.24 -5.58 -2.38
C GLY A 290 5.06 -6.45 -1.95
N ARG A 291 4.22 -6.85 -2.90
CA ARG A 291 2.98 -7.61 -2.66
C ARG A 291 3.22 -9.03 -2.20
N LEU A 292 4.32 -9.64 -2.63
CA LEU A 292 4.67 -11.03 -2.30
C LEU A 292 5.77 -11.13 -1.23
N ASN A 293 6.40 -10.02 -0.85
CA ASN A 293 7.48 -9.98 0.14
C ASN A 293 6.99 -10.01 1.60
N PHE A 294 6.12 -10.97 1.92
CA PHE A 294 5.70 -11.27 3.30
C PHE A 294 5.99 -12.72 3.70
N LYS A 295 6.28 -13.60 2.72
CA LYS A 295 6.47 -15.04 2.94
C LYS A 295 7.64 -15.38 3.87
N TYR A 296 8.62 -14.49 4.00
CA TYR A 296 9.74 -14.66 4.93
C TYR A 296 9.29 -14.72 6.39
N LEU A 297 8.10 -14.22 6.73
CA LEU A 297 7.55 -14.29 8.09
C LEU A 297 7.24 -15.72 8.53
N GLU A 298 6.98 -16.60 7.55
CA GLU A 298 6.70 -18.04 7.73
C GLU A 298 7.92 -18.92 7.38
N ALA A 299 9.11 -18.32 7.22
CA ALA A 299 10.32 -19.08 6.90
C ALA A 299 10.70 -20.05 8.03
N GLU A 300 11.23 -21.22 7.68
CA GLU A 300 11.60 -22.27 8.65
C GLU A 300 12.67 -21.82 9.65
N ASN A 301 13.56 -20.90 9.24
CA ASN A 301 14.61 -20.35 10.09
C ASN A 301 14.13 -19.19 10.97
N ARG A 302 12.82 -19.12 11.28
CA ARG A 302 12.24 -18.10 12.17
C ARG A 302 12.80 -18.21 13.59
N LEU A 303 13.22 -17.10 14.16
CA LEU A 303 13.63 -17.06 15.58
C LEU A 303 12.37 -17.05 16.46
N LEU A 304 12.25 -18.05 17.33
CA LEU A 304 11.05 -18.27 18.16
C LEU A 304 11.25 -17.94 19.63
N GLU A 305 12.47 -18.01 20.16
CA GLU A 305 12.77 -17.80 21.58
C GLU A 305 14.12 -17.09 21.75
N PRO A 306 14.31 -16.31 22.83
CA PRO A 306 15.59 -15.67 23.08
C PRO A 306 16.63 -16.71 23.47
N GLN A 307 17.87 -16.48 23.06
CA GLN A 307 18.96 -17.43 23.25
C GLN A 307 20.19 -16.72 23.79
N ILE A 308 20.96 -17.42 24.62
CA ILE A 308 22.29 -16.97 25.06
C ILE A 308 23.33 -18.01 24.68
N ARG A 309 24.57 -17.56 24.49
CA ARG A 309 25.69 -18.46 24.25
C ARG A 309 26.25 -18.99 25.55
N SER A 310 26.22 -20.32 25.71
CA SER A 310 26.84 -21.04 26.82
C SER A 310 27.65 -22.20 26.27
N GLU A 311 28.90 -22.36 26.73
CA GLU A 311 29.81 -23.45 26.32
C GLU A 311 29.94 -23.59 24.78
N GLY A 312 29.91 -22.46 24.07
CA GLY A 312 30.03 -22.42 22.61
C GLY A 312 28.71 -22.62 21.84
N ASN A 313 27.62 -23.02 22.50
CA ASN A 313 26.32 -23.27 21.87
C ASN A 313 25.28 -22.22 22.27
N LEU A 314 24.31 -21.96 21.38
CA LEU A 314 23.14 -21.13 21.72
C LEU A 314 22.10 -22.00 22.42
N ILE A 315 21.67 -21.58 23.61
CA ILE A 315 20.63 -22.23 24.39
C ILE A 315 19.43 -21.30 24.55
N GLY A 316 18.22 -21.82 24.40
CA GLY A 316 16.99 -21.09 24.66
C GLY A 316 16.86 -20.71 26.14
N VAL A 317 16.44 -19.47 26.41
CA VAL A 317 16.24 -18.94 27.77
C VAL A 317 14.95 -18.15 27.85
N ASP A 318 14.60 -17.68 29.05
CA ASP A 318 13.52 -16.71 29.20
C ASP A 318 13.99 -15.28 28.89
N TRP A 319 13.02 -14.39 28.68
CA TRP A 319 13.28 -12.99 28.36
C TRP A 319 14.01 -12.22 29.47
N PRO A 320 13.64 -12.32 30.75
CA PRO A 320 14.38 -11.66 31.83
C PRO A 320 15.87 -12.02 31.83
N MET A 321 16.22 -13.30 31.63
CA MET A 321 17.60 -13.75 31.56
C MET A 321 18.33 -13.19 30.33
N ALA A 322 17.71 -13.26 29.15
CA ALA A 322 18.32 -12.75 27.92
C ALA A 322 18.58 -11.23 27.97
N ILE A 323 17.62 -10.46 28.49
CA ILE A 323 17.76 -9.01 28.65
C ILE A 323 18.81 -8.67 29.70
N ALA A 324 18.81 -9.36 30.84
CA ALA A 324 19.81 -9.16 31.89
C ALA A 324 21.23 -9.46 31.38
N GLU A 325 21.40 -10.53 30.62
CA GLU A 325 22.68 -10.93 30.05
C GLU A 325 23.16 -9.93 28.97
N ALA A 326 22.28 -9.49 28.07
CA ALA A 326 22.60 -8.46 27.08
C ALA A 326 23.01 -7.14 27.77
N ALA A 327 22.24 -6.70 28.77
CA ALA A 327 22.56 -5.49 29.53
C ALA A 327 23.89 -5.62 30.29
N ARG A 328 24.15 -6.79 30.90
CA ARG A 328 25.39 -7.09 31.61
C ARG A 328 26.58 -6.98 30.66
N GLN A 329 26.51 -7.61 29.49
CA GLN A 329 27.58 -7.56 28.49
C GLN A 329 27.83 -6.14 27.98
N LEU A 330 26.77 -5.38 27.65
CA LEU A 330 26.92 -4.00 27.17
C LEU A 330 27.54 -3.07 28.22
N LYS A 331 27.21 -3.24 29.51
CA LYS A 331 27.77 -2.44 30.62
C LYS A 331 29.25 -2.69 30.90
N GLN A 332 29.83 -3.76 30.39
CA GLN A 332 31.25 -4.07 30.61
C GLN A 332 32.19 -3.18 29.80
N PHE A 333 31.68 -2.48 28.80
CA PHE A 333 32.48 -1.72 27.84
C PHE A 333 32.14 -0.23 27.90
N ALA A 334 33.12 0.61 27.60
CA ALA A 334 32.90 2.04 27.43
C ALA A 334 32.21 2.32 26.08
N GLY A 335 31.46 3.41 25.98
CA GLY A 335 30.68 3.72 24.77
C GLY A 335 31.48 3.82 23.46
N HIS A 336 32.77 4.15 23.51
CA HIS A 336 33.65 4.17 22.33
C HIS A 336 34.11 2.77 21.88
N GLU A 337 33.90 1.74 22.71
CA GLU A 337 34.17 0.32 22.43
C GLU A 337 32.92 -0.44 21.99
N ILE A 338 31.77 0.24 21.95
CA ILE A 338 30.47 -0.32 21.56
C ILE A 338 30.09 0.25 20.20
N ALA A 339 29.53 -0.58 19.32
CA ALA A 339 28.87 -0.13 18.10
C ALA A 339 27.46 -0.71 17.97
N ILE A 340 26.59 0.07 17.33
CA ILE A 340 25.20 -0.30 17.03
C ILE A 340 24.99 -0.19 15.52
N ILE A 341 24.62 -1.32 14.91
CA ILE A 341 24.18 -1.37 13.51
C ILE A 341 22.67 -1.52 13.54
N ALA A 342 21.98 -0.41 13.30
CA ALA A 342 20.53 -0.36 13.21
C ALA A 342 20.05 -0.69 11.78
N SER A 343 18.73 -0.68 11.56
CA SER A 343 18.14 -0.98 10.26
C SER A 343 17.19 0.13 9.79
N GLY A 344 17.23 0.41 8.49
CA GLY A 344 16.19 1.20 7.82
C GLY A 344 14.83 0.51 7.74
N ARG A 345 14.68 -0.72 8.24
CA ARG A 345 13.41 -1.45 8.43
C ARG A 345 12.81 -1.33 9.82
N MET A 346 13.47 -0.61 10.72
CA MET A 346 12.93 -0.33 12.05
C MET A 346 11.90 0.78 11.99
N THR A 347 10.91 0.73 12.89
CA THR A 347 9.96 1.82 13.06
C THR A 347 10.64 3.03 13.73
N ASN A 348 10.02 4.19 13.64
CA ASN A 348 10.54 5.41 14.26
C ASN A 348 10.66 5.28 15.78
N GLU A 349 9.73 4.56 16.41
CA GLU A 349 9.71 4.28 17.84
C GLU A 349 10.90 3.39 18.25
N GLU A 350 11.19 2.36 17.45
CA GLU A 350 12.35 1.49 17.62
C GLU A 350 13.67 2.25 17.42
N LEU A 351 13.76 3.09 16.39
CA LEU A 351 14.93 3.93 16.13
C LEU A 351 15.16 4.93 17.28
N TRP A 352 14.09 5.48 17.85
CA TRP A 352 14.16 6.40 18.98
C TRP A 352 14.66 5.70 20.24
N LEU A 353 14.15 4.51 20.56
CA LEU A 353 14.66 3.72 21.68
C LEU A 353 16.12 3.28 21.47
N THR A 354 16.50 2.98 20.23
CA THR A 354 17.90 2.70 19.87
C THR A 354 18.79 3.91 20.10
N TRP A 355 18.32 5.11 19.76
CA TRP A 355 19.03 6.35 20.04
C TRP A 355 19.16 6.63 21.55
N GLN A 356 18.12 6.37 22.34
CA GLN A 356 18.17 6.48 23.80
C GLN A 356 19.17 5.50 24.41
N LEU A 357 19.22 4.28 23.90
CA LEU A 357 20.18 3.25 24.28
C LEU A 357 21.61 3.70 23.97
N ALA A 358 21.85 4.19 22.74
CA ALA A 358 23.14 4.72 22.33
C ALA A 358 23.59 5.87 23.25
N LYS A 359 22.71 6.83 23.55
CA LYS A 359 22.98 7.92 24.48
C LYS A 359 23.29 7.44 25.89
N SER A 360 22.55 6.46 26.39
CA SER A 360 22.71 5.93 27.76
C SER A 360 24.04 5.20 27.95
N LEU A 361 24.53 4.54 26.91
CA LEU A 361 25.81 3.82 26.89
C LEU A 361 26.99 4.70 26.40
N GLY A 362 26.72 5.92 25.90
CA GLY A 362 27.74 6.81 25.34
C GLY A 362 28.29 6.36 23.98
N VAL A 363 27.49 5.63 23.20
CA VAL A 363 27.86 5.07 21.89
C VAL A 363 27.92 6.17 20.84
N GLN A 364 29.04 6.23 20.10
CA GLN A 364 29.21 7.13 18.94
C GLN A 364 29.20 6.39 17.60
N TRP A 365 29.47 5.09 17.63
CA TRP A 365 29.48 4.19 16.49
C TRP A 365 28.08 3.65 16.22
N ILE A 366 27.24 4.48 15.61
CA ILE A 366 25.90 4.08 15.17
C ILE A 366 25.71 4.40 13.68
N ASP A 367 25.16 3.44 12.95
CA ASP A 367 24.82 3.56 11.53
C ASP A 367 23.69 2.59 11.16
N ILE A 368 23.12 2.77 9.97
CA ILE A 368 22.18 1.84 9.34
C ILE A 368 22.76 1.26 8.05
N VAL A 369 22.29 0.07 7.68
CA VAL A 369 22.75 -0.60 6.45
C VAL A 369 22.11 0.02 5.20
N PRO A 370 22.91 0.49 4.21
CA PRO A 370 22.38 0.92 2.92
C PRO A 370 21.86 -0.31 2.17
N ARG A 371 20.64 -0.21 1.66
CA ARG A 371 20.04 -1.23 0.80
C ARG A 371 19.60 -0.56 -0.48
N ARG A 372 20.43 -0.66 -1.51
CA ARG A 372 20.15 -0.11 -2.84
C ARG A 372 20.06 -1.23 -3.85
N GLU A 373 18.98 -1.22 -4.62
CA GLU A 373 18.74 -2.12 -5.75
C GLU A 373 18.16 -1.31 -6.90
N SER A 374 18.00 -1.92 -8.08
CA SER A 374 17.32 -1.28 -9.21
C SER A 374 15.87 -0.91 -8.83
N GLY A 375 15.53 0.36 -9.03
CA GLY A 375 14.17 0.88 -8.92
C GLY A 375 13.45 0.92 -10.27
N ASP A 376 12.28 1.54 -10.28
CA ASP A 376 11.55 1.95 -11.48
C ASP A 376 10.93 3.35 -11.29
N ASP A 377 10.44 3.92 -12.38
CA ASP A 377 9.80 5.25 -12.39
C ASP A 377 8.32 5.21 -11.99
N ILE A 378 7.84 4.10 -11.40
CA ILE A 378 6.43 3.90 -11.05
C ILE A 378 6.26 3.95 -9.53
N LEU A 379 6.71 2.92 -8.81
CA LEU A 379 6.56 2.79 -7.35
C LEU A 379 7.70 2.03 -6.67
N LEU A 380 8.61 1.41 -7.41
CA LEU A 380 9.69 0.63 -6.82
C LEU A 380 10.90 1.53 -6.58
N SER A 381 11.07 2.03 -5.36
CA SER A 381 12.20 2.88 -5.00
C SER A 381 13.54 2.12 -5.01
N GLU A 382 14.60 2.74 -5.56
CA GLU A 382 15.98 2.24 -5.48
C GLU A 382 16.44 2.00 -4.03
N ASP A 383 16.04 2.90 -3.12
CA ASP A 383 16.21 2.69 -1.69
C ASP A 383 15.23 1.61 -1.19
N ARG A 384 15.78 0.46 -0.81
CA ARG A 384 15.09 -0.71 -0.26
C ARG A 384 14.88 -0.64 1.24
N ASN A 385 15.29 0.45 1.88
CA ASN A 385 14.93 0.75 3.25
C ASN A 385 13.61 1.55 3.28
N PRO A 386 12.56 1.04 3.94
CA PRO A 386 11.27 1.74 4.04
C PRO A 386 11.32 2.98 4.93
N ASN A 387 12.35 3.13 5.77
CA ASN A 387 12.43 4.18 6.79
C ASN A 387 13.81 4.85 6.89
N THR A 388 14.53 5.01 5.78
CA THR A 388 15.80 5.77 5.76
C THR A 388 15.62 7.18 6.32
N ASN A 389 14.53 7.85 5.96
CA ASN A 389 14.22 9.19 6.45
C ASN A 389 13.98 9.23 7.97
N GLY A 390 13.29 8.22 8.52
CA GLY A 390 13.13 8.07 9.96
C GLY A 390 14.47 7.88 10.67
N ALA A 391 15.32 6.98 10.17
CA ALA A 391 16.65 6.74 10.72
C ALA A 391 17.52 8.00 10.69
N ARG A 392 17.51 8.73 9.57
CA ARG A 392 18.25 9.98 9.38
C ARG A 392 17.86 11.03 10.43
N VAL A 393 16.56 11.29 10.56
CA VAL A 393 16.03 12.32 11.46
C VAL A 393 16.22 11.94 12.94
N ILE A 394 16.00 10.68 13.31
CA ILE A 394 15.97 10.24 14.71
C ILE A 394 17.36 9.92 15.25
N LEU A 395 18.22 9.27 14.45
CA LEU A 395 19.59 8.97 14.85
C LEU A 395 20.52 10.19 14.73
N GLY A 396 20.05 11.29 14.13
CA GLY A 396 20.83 12.52 13.95
C GLY A 396 22.00 12.38 12.96
N SER A 397 21.92 11.42 12.04
CA SER A 397 22.94 11.22 11.01
C SER A 397 22.69 12.18 9.86
N THR A 398 23.60 13.12 9.61
CA THR A 398 23.60 13.89 8.36
C THR A 398 24.26 13.14 7.21
N SER A 399 24.92 12.02 7.50
CA SER A 399 25.57 11.15 6.52
C SER A 399 24.61 10.12 5.94
N GLU A 400 24.87 9.74 4.68
CA GLU A 400 24.18 8.65 3.99
C GLU A 400 24.25 7.33 4.79
N PRO A 401 23.24 6.46 4.67
CA PRO A 401 23.27 5.12 5.24
C PRO A 401 24.57 4.40 4.91
N GLY A 402 25.26 3.88 5.93
CA GLY A 402 26.47 3.09 5.75
C GLY A 402 27.79 3.86 5.78
N ALA A 403 27.75 5.18 5.93
CA ALA A 403 28.94 6.04 5.94
C ALA A 403 30.00 5.64 6.99
N LYS A 404 29.59 5.04 8.12
CA LYS A 404 30.45 4.58 9.20
C LYS A 404 30.68 3.07 9.20
N LEU A 405 29.98 2.28 8.37
CA LEU A 405 30.07 0.81 8.42
C LEU A 405 31.49 0.28 8.18
N MET A 406 32.21 0.83 7.20
CA MET A 406 33.60 0.43 6.95
C MET A 406 34.53 0.77 8.12
N ALA A 407 34.31 1.92 8.76
CA ALA A 407 35.07 2.32 9.94
C ALA A 407 34.75 1.41 11.15
N ILE A 408 33.47 1.03 11.32
CA ILE A 408 33.03 0.07 12.33
C ILE A 408 33.68 -1.29 12.07
N ALA A 409 33.70 -1.77 10.83
CA ALA A 409 34.31 -3.05 10.48
C ALA A 409 35.81 -3.08 10.78
N GLU A 410 36.54 -2.02 10.43
CA GLU A 410 37.97 -1.91 10.76
C GLU A 410 38.20 -1.78 12.27
N ALA A 411 37.34 -1.05 12.99
CA ALA A 411 37.43 -0.93 14.44
C ALA A 411 37.09 -2.24 15.17
N VAL A 412 36.22 -3.09 14.62
CA VAL A 412 36.00 -4.47 15.09
C VAL A 412 37.27 -5.30 14.88
N LYS A 413 37.86 -5.22 13.68
CA LYS A 413 39.08 -5.97 13.32
C LYS A 413 40.30 -5.57 14.15
N SER A 414 40.45 -4.28 14.47
CA SER A 414 41.55 -3.77 15.30
C SER A 414 41.34 -4.02 16.79
N GLY A 415 40.18 -4.52 17.21
CA GLY A 415 39.82 -4.75 18.61
C GLY A 415 39.44 -3.48 19.39
N GLN A 416 39.27 -2.35 18.69
CA GLN A 416 38.74 -1.11 19.28
C GLN A 416 37.27 -1.30 19.69
N ILE A 417 36.47 -1.94 18.84
CA ILE A 417 35.09 -2.31 19.16
C ILE A 417 35.10 -3.73 19.75
N LYS A 418 34.56 -3.87 20.95
CA LYS A 418 34.47 -5.14 21.70
C LYS A 418 33.04 -5.61 21.88
N ALA A 419 32.07 -4.70 21.75
CA ALA A 419 30.66 -5.01 21.79
C ALA A 419 29.96 -4.50 20.52
N LEU A 420 29.23 -5.38 19.85
CA LEU A 420 28.44 -5.04 18.67
C LEU A 420 26.98 -5.43 18.89
N MET A 421 26.08 -4.50 18.61
CA MET A 421 24.64 -4.74 18.60
C MET A 421 24.12 -4.63 17.17
N ILE A 422 23.55 -5.70 16.64
CA ILE A 422 22.99 -5.77 15.28
C ILE A 422 21.47 -5.87 15.38
N LEU A 423 20.76 -4.90 14.79
CA LEU A 423 19.31 -4.79 14.85
C LEU A 423 18.70 -4.98 13.47
N LYS A 424 18.07 -6.14 13.25
CA LYS A 424 17.37 -6.54 12.01
C LYS A 424 18.22 -6.57 10.74
N GLU A 425 19.53 -6.71 10.89
CA GLU A 425 20.43 -6.76 9.75
C GLU A 425 21.15 -8.10 9.60
N ASN A 426 21.68 -8.32 8.40
CA ASN A 426 22.49 -9.48 8.06
C ASN A 426 23.94 -9.02 7.80
N THR A 427 24.89 -9.83 8.27
CA THR A 427 26.35 -9.63 8.21
C THR A 427 26.88 -9.43 6.80
N MET A 428 26.25 -10.07 5.81
CA MET A 428 26.63 -9.97 4.40
C MET A 428 26.68 -8.52 3.88
N HIS A 429 25.94 -7.61 4.51
CA HIS A 429 25.90 -6.20 4.11
C HIS A 429 26.77 -5.29 5.00
N LEU A 430 27.43 -5.83 6.02
CA LEU A 430 28.15 -5.05 7.04
C LEU A 430 29.64 -4.89 6.72
N GLY A 431 30.18 -5.69 5.79
CA GLY A 431 31.62 -5.74 5.52
C GLY A 431 32.43 -6.40 6.64
N ILE A 432 31.78 -7.09 7.59
CA ILE A 432 32.41 -7.78 8.72
C ILE A 432 32.37 -9.30 8.46
N PRO A 433 33.53 -9.98 8.33
CA PRO A 433 33.58 -11.43 8.19
C PRO A 433 32.98 -12.15 9.40
N VAL A 434 32.34 -13.30 9.16
CA VAL A 434 31.66 -14.10 10.20
C VAL A 434 32.63 -14.55 11.29
N GLU A 435 33.89 -14.80 10.94
CA GLU A 435 34.95 -15.21 11.85
C GLU A 435 35.30 -14.11 12.85
N GLU A 436 35.26 -12.84 12.44
CA GLU A 436 35.53 -11.70 13.32
C GLU A 436 34.37 -11.46 14.28
N LEU A 437 33.13 -11.68 13.84
CA LEU A 437 31.95 -11.62 14.70
C LEU A 437 32.01 -12.65 15.84
N ALA A 438 32.53 -13.85 15.56
CA ALA A 438 32.69 -14.90 16.57
C ALA A 438 33.75 -14.57 17.63
N ARG A 439 34.65 -13.62 17.36
CA ARG A 439 35.71 -13.18 18.29
C ARG A 439 35.27 -12.05 19.22
N LEU A 440 34.15 -11.38 18.92
CA LEU A 440 33.66 -10.28 19.73
C LEU A 440 33.29 -10.78 21.13
N PRO A 441 33.81 -10.13 22.20
CA PRO A 441 33.40 -10.42 23.57
C PRO A 441 31.88 -10.32 23.81
N ALA A 442 31.22 -9.38 23.13
CA ALA A 442 29.77 -9.21 23.18
C ALA A 442 29.20 -8.98 21.77
N LEU A 443 28.28 -9.84 21.34
CA LEU A 443 27.54 -9.71 20.09
C LEU A 443 26.05 -9.94 20.35
N ILE A 444 25.29 -8.85 20.43
CA ILE A 444 23.84 -8.88 20.65
C ILE A 444 23.16 -8.77 19.29
N ALA A 445 22.38 -9.78 18.90
CA ALA A 445 21.67 -9.80 17.63
C ALA A 445 20.15 -9.85 17.85
N MET A 446 19.45 -8.81 17.42
CA MET A 446 17.98 -8.76 17.41
C MET A 446 17.49 -8.98 15.99
N ASN A 447 16.76 -10.06 15.71
CA ASN A 447 16.33 -10.35 14.34
C ASN A 447 15.03 -11.16 14.25
N VAL A 448 14.43 -11.15 13.06
CA VAL A 448 13.25 -11.95 12.71
C VAL A 448 13.66 -13.38 12.37
N LEU A 449 14.70 -13.52 11.55
CA LEU A 449 15.21 -14.79 11.03
C LEU A 449 16.62 -15.06 11.55
N SER A 450 16.95 -16.34 11.67
CA SER A 450 18.31 -16.78 11.94
C SER A 450 19.19 -16.55 10.71
N ASN A 451 20.39 -16.01 10.93
CA ASN A 451 21.43 -15.76 9.94
C ASN A 451 22.83 -15.93 10.57
N ASP A 452 23.88 -15.66 9.78
CA ASP A 452 25.26 -15.85 10.25
C ASP A 452 25.60 -15.02 11.49
N ALA A 453 25.07 -13.78 11.61
CA ALA A 453 25.25 -12.97 12.82
C ALA A 453 24.61 -13.62 14.04
N THR A 454 23.34 -14.03 13.92
CA THR A 454 22.62 -14.61 15.06
C THR A 454 23.26 -15.92 15.51
N GLN A 455 23.78 -16.72 14.56
CA GLN A 455 24.50 -17.94 14.87
C GLN A 455 25.83 -17.73 15.61
N LYS A 456 26.45 -16.55 15.50
CA LYS A 456 27.68 -16.17 16.24
C LYS A 456 27.42 -15.29 17.46
N ALA A 457 26.20 -14.78 17.62
CA ALA A 457 25.83 -13.91 18.72
C ALA A 457 26.07 -14.54 20.09
N THR A 458 26.40 -13.70 21.07
CA THR A 458 26.41 -14.06 22.49
C THR A 458 25.00 -13.98 23.08
N VAL A 459 24.14 -13.13 22.54
CA VAL A 459 22.71 -13.05 22.86
C VAL A 459 21.88 -12.85 21.59
N VAL A 460 20.85 -13.68 21.40
CA VAL A 460 19.89 -13.58 20.30
C VAL A 460 18.53 -13.17 20.85
N LEU A 461 17.94 -12.12 20.27
CA LEU A 461 16.65 -11.55 20.68
C LEU A 461 15.65 -11.68 19.50
N PRO A 462 14.68 -12.61 19.54
CA PRO A 462 13.70 -12.81 18.48
C PRO A 462 12.72 -11.63 18.40
N ALA A 463 12.66 -11.02 17.22
CA ALA A 463 11.96 -9.78 16.95
C ALA A 463 10.77 -9.98 15.98
N CYS A 464 9.85 -9.03 15.96
CA CYS A 464 8.65 -9.08 15.12
C CYS A 464 8.93 -8.66 13.67
N GLY A 465 8.27 -9.31 12.72
CA GLY A 465 8.20 -8.85 11.34
C GLY A 465 7.23 -7.66 11.18
N PHE A 466 7.19 -7.06 9.98
CA PHE A 466 6.37 -5.85 9.76
C PHE A 466 4.87 -6.05 10.02
N ALA A 467 4.34 -7.24 9.71
CA ALA A 467 2.93 -7.57 9.92
C ALA A 467 2.60 -8.01 11.36
N GLU A 468 3.60 -8.13 12.23
CA GLU A 468 3.45 -8.63 13.61
C GLU A 468 3.58 -7.52 14.65
N LYS A 469 3.89 -6.29 14.21
CA LYS A 469 4.16 -5.15 15.08
C LYS A 469 3.40 -3.90 14.66
N ARG A 470 3.45 -2.89 15.54
CA ARG A 470 2.84 -1.58 15.31
C ARG A 470 3.86 -0.47 15.51
N GLY A 471 3.80 0.56 14.68
CA GLY A 471 4.64 1.74 14.81
C GLY A 471 4.45 2.68 13.63
N SER A 472 5.45 3.52 13.38
CA SER A 472 5.43 4.48 12.30
C SER A 472 6.72 4.48 11.49
N MET A 473 6.64 4.88 10.22
CA MET A 473 7.78 5.02 9.32
C MET A 473 7.63 6.28 8.48
N ILE A 474 8.74 6.95 8.17
CA ILE A 474 8.80 8.06 7.22
C ILE A 474 9.28 7.50 5.88
N ASN A 475 8.41 7.53 4.88
CA ASN A 475 8.73 7.07 3.55
C ASN A 475 9.74 8.01 2.85
N GLY A 476 10.23 7.60 1.68
CA GLY A 476 11.20 8.33 0.87
C GLY A 476 10.74 9.74 0.48
N LYS A 477 9.42 9.99 0.41
CA LYS A 477 8.79 11.28 0.11
C LYS A 477 8.48 12.12 1.37
N GLY A 478 9.07 11.79 2.52
CA GLY A 478 8.89 12.57 3.76
C GLY A 478 7.52 12.43 4.43
N ARG A 479 6.72 11.43 4.03
CA ARG A 479 5.39 11.17 4.61
C ARG A 479 5.48 10.13 5.72
N LEU A 480 5.05 10.53 6.91
CA LEU A 480 4.89 9.66 8.07
C LEU A 480 3.64 8.80 7.91
N GLN A 481 3.80 7.48 7.97
CA GLN A 481 2.73 6.49 7.82
C GLN A 481 2.70 5.53 9.00
N ARG A 482 1.52 4.96 9.29
CA ARG A 482 1.32 4.00 10.39
C ARG A 482 1.36 2.56 9.88
N LEU A 483 2.24 1.76 10.49
CA LEU A 483 2.29 0.31 10.37
C LEU A 483 1.42 -0.31 11.47
N ASN A 484 0.53 -1.25 11.11
CA ASN A 484 -0.34 -1.93 12.08
C ASN A 484 -0.13 -3.44 12.05
N ARG A 485 -0.23 -4.04 13.24
CA ARG A 485 -0.13 -5.49 13.46
C ARG A 485 -1.34 -6.22 12.87
N ALA A 486 -1.09 -7.13 11.94
CA ALA A 486 -2.09 -7.97 11.27
C ALA A 486 -2.18 -9.40 11.83
N VAL A 487 -1.06 -9.94 12.32
CA VAL A 487 -0.95 -11.28 12.93
C VAL A 487 -0.19 -11.22 14.25
N ARG A 488 -0.35 -12.23 15.10
CA ARG A 488 0.48 -12.39 16.31
C ARG A 488 1.88 -12.92 15.94
N PRO A 489 2.95 -12.48 16.64
CA PRO A 489 4.28 -13.05 16.43
C PRO A 489 4.32 -14.53 16.86
N PRO A 490 5.15 -15.36 16.21
CA PRO A 490 5.27 -16.77 16.54
C PRO A 490 6.14 -17.01 17.79
N GLY A 491 5.84 -18.09 18.52
CA GLY A 491 6.60 -18.48 19.71
C GLY A 491 6.61 -17.40 20.79
N ASN A 492 7.81 -17.11 21.30
CA ASN A 492 8.10 -16.08 22.29
C ASN A 492 8.72 -14.82 21.67
N ALA A 493 8.66 -14.62 20.34
CA ALA A 493 9.13 -13.38 19.72
C ALA A 493 8.34 -12.17 20.25
N ARG A 494 9.03 -11.04 20.47
CA ARG A 494 8.44 -9.81 21.04
C ARG A 494 8.50 -8.65 20.07
N ASP A 495 7.66 -7.66 20.32
CA ASP A 495 7.71 -6.40 19.58
C ASP A 495 9.04 -5.70 19.90
N ASP A 496 9.64 -5.11 18.88
CA ASP A 496 11.02 -4.67 18.92
C ASP A 496 11.21 -3.52 19.91
N TRP A 497 10.20 -2.65 20.04
CA TRP A 497 10.20 -1.56 21.01
C TRP A 497 10.13 -2.07 22.44
N GLU A 498 9.47 -3.21 22.71
CA GLU A 498 9.42 -3.81 24.05
C GLU A 498 10.80 -4.36 24.43
N ILE A 499 11.47 -5.02 23.48
CA ILE A 499 12.85 -5.53 23.66
C ILE A 499 13.80 -4.38 23.97
N LEU A 500 13.75 -3.29 23.17
CA LEU A 500 14.61 -2.13 23.35
C LEU A 500 14.32 -1.37 24.65
N ARG A 501 13.03 -1.25 25.02
CA ARG A 501 12.62 -0.68 26.32
C ARG A 501 13.21 -1.48 27.48
N ASP A 502 13.01 -2.80 27.48
CA ASP A 502 13.44 -3.67 28.58
C ASP A 502 14.97 -3.64 28.72
N LEU A 503 15.70 -3.59 27.59
CA LEU A 503 17.14 -3.43 27.60
C LEU A 503 17.58 -2.07 28.17
N LEU A 504 16.91 -0.97 27.79
CA LEU A 504 17.18 0.37 28.31
C LEU A 504 16.92 0.45 29.83
N GLN A 505 15.86 -0.20 30.31
CA GLN A 505 15.56 -0.32 31.73
C GLN A 505 16.63 -1.12 32.47
N ALA A 506 17.04 -2.28 31.93
CA ALA A 506 18.11 -3.10 32.50
C ALA A 506 19.46 -2.36 32.53
N ILE A 507 19.69 -1.41 31.61
CA ILE A 507 20.88 -0.55 31.62
C ILE A 507 20.84 0.53 32.71
N GLY A 508 19.68 0.80 33.30
CA GLY A 508 19.49 1.69 34.45
C GLY A 508 19.18 3.14 34.06
N ARG A 509 18.70 3.39 32.83
CA ARG A 509 18.36 4.74 32.34
C ARG A 509 17.05 4.82 31.56
N GLY A 510 16.11 3.90 31.80
CA GLY A 510 14.80 3.92 31.15
C GLY A 510 13.74 4.64 31.97
N ASP A 511 13.12 5.68 31.39
CA ASP A 511 11.78 6.10 31.81
C ASP A 511 10.79 4.93 31.66
N SER A 512 9.79 4.85 32.54
CA SER A 512 8.73 3.85 32.43
C SER A 512 7.78 4.17 31.26
N VAL A 513 8.14 3.78 30.03
CA VAL A 513 7.20 3.75 28.89
C VAL A 513 6.38 2.46 28.92
N SER A 514 5.06 2.58 28.93
CA SER A 514 4.16 1.43 29.13
C SER A 514 3.53 0.92 27.83
N SER A 515 3.49 1.77 26.80
CA SER A 515 2.81 1.54 25.54
C SER A 515 3.59 2.13 24.36
N ILE A 516 3.29 1.67 23.15
CA ILE A 516 3.85 2.26 21.91
C ILE A 516 3.41 3.72 21.73
N GLU A 517 2.21 4.07 22.20
CA GLU A 517 1.73 5.46 22.25
C GLU A 517 2.60 6.34 23.14
N ASP A 518 3.04 5.83 24.29
CA ASP A 518 3.98 6.57 25.16
C ASP A 518 5.31 6.79 24.47
N VAL A 519 5.84 5.77 23.78
CA VAL A 519 7.09 5.89 23.02
C VAL A 519 6.95 6.93 21.92
N PHE A 520 5.85 6.90 21.16
CA PHE A 520 5.61 7.90 20.11
C PHE A 520 5.46 9.31 20.69
N ARG A 521 4.76 9.47 21.83
CA ARG A 521 4.63 10.76 22.50
C ARG A 521 5.99 11.31 22.89
N ARG A 522 6.86 10.49 23.49
CA ARG A 522 8.23 10.89 23.84
C ARG A 522 9.08 11.21 22.60
N LEU A 523 8.93 10.44 21.53
CA LEU A 523 9.54 10.74 20.23
C LEU A 523 9.09 12.12 19.72
N SER A 524 7.78 12.40 19.74
CA SER A 524 7.21 13.70 19.34
C SER A 524 7.72 14.86 20.18
N GLU A 525 7.87 14.68 21.50
CA GLU A 525 8.43 15.68 22.42
C GLU A 525 9.93 15.95 22.19
N THR A 526 10.66 15.03 21.56
CA THR A 526 12.13 15.10 21.44
C THR A 526 12.63 15.37 20.02
N VAL A 527 11.83 15.04 19.00
CA VAL A 527 12.19 15.18 17.59
C VAL A 527 11.26 16.22 16.93
N PRO A 528 11.74 17.43 16.59
CA PRO A 528 10.91 18.54 16.15
C PRO A 528 9.97 18.24 14.97
N GLN A 529 10.37 17.36 14.05
CA GLN A 529 9.57 16.99 12.88
C GLN A 529 8.29 16.22 13.24
N PHE A 530 8.22 15.66 14.46
CA PHE A 530 7.06 14.94 14.98
C PHE A 530 6.19 15.81 15.91
N ASP A 531 6.51 17.09 16.08
CA ASP A 531 5.83 17.95 17.06
C ASP A 531 4.31 18.00 16.88
N GLY A 532 3.58 17.93 18.00
CA GLY A 532 2.12 17.95 18.04
C GLY A 532 1.39 16.71 17.48
N LEU A 533 2.12 15.71 16.97
CA LEU A 533 1.56 14.48 16.42
C LEU A 533 1.35 13.40 17.49
N THR A 534 0.44 12.48 17.18
CA THR A 534 0.25 11.21 17.91
C THR A 534 0.07 10.11 16.87
N LEU A 535 0.31 8.84 17.22
CA LEU A 535 0.04 7.70 16.32
C LEU A 535 -1.39 7.68 15.76
N SER A 536 -2.37 8.19 16.52
CA SER A 536 -3.74 8.35 16.06
C SER A 536 -3.88 9.49 15.04
N LYS A 537 -3.24 10.65 15.27
CA LYS A 537 -3.26 11.82 14.36
C LYS A 537 -2.53 11.58 13.04
N VAL A 538 -1.64 10.59 12.95
CA VAL A 538 -1.04 10.18 11.66
C VAL A 538 -2.11 9.74 10.66
N GLY A 539 -3.19 9.11 11.14
CA GLY A 539 -4.31 8.67 10.31
C GLY A 539 -3.95 7.58 9.29
N ASP A 540 -4.95 7.16 8.52
CA ASP A 540 -4.81 6.04 7.57
C ASP A 540 -4.02 6.44 6.29
N LEU A 541 -4.00 7.72 5.92
CA LEU A 541 -3.27 8.22 4.74
C LEU A 541 -1.87 8.74 5.08
N GLY A 542 -1.53 8.79 6.37
CA GLY A 542 -0.30 9.41 6.87
C GLY A 542 -0.37 10.94 6.91
N VAL A 543 0.77 11.55 7.28
CA VAL A 543 0.96 13.01 7.29
C VAL A 543 2.32 13.34 6.69
N HIS A 544 2.38 14.34 5.82
CA HIS A 544 3.66 14.84 5.30
C HIS A 544 4.37 15.69 6.37
N ILE A 545 5.64 15.36 6.68
CA ILE A 545 6.38 15.97 7.80
C ILE A 545 7.79 16.44 7.46
N LEU A 546 8.35 16.02 6.31
CA LEU A 546 9.67 16.50 5.84
C LEU A 546 9.48 17.25 4.52
N GLN A 547 9.97 18.49 4.45
CA GLN A 547 10.12 19.19 3.18
C GLN A 547 11.20 18.49 2.36
N MET A 548 10.90 18.20 1.10
CA MET A 548 11.89 17.72 0.13
C MET A 548 12.00 18.70 -1.02
N GLU A 549 13.24 18.96 -1.43
CA GLU A 549 13.53 19.50 -2.76
C GLU A 549 13.42 18.32 -3.75
N GLU A 550 12.42 18.39 -4.62
CA GLU A 550 12.13 17.50 -5.75
C GLU A 550 11.61 16.08 -5.43
N LEU A 551 10.35 15.85 -5.78
CA LEU A 551 9.71 14.54 -5.81
C LEU A 551 9.90 13.95 -7.22
N PRO A 552 10.24 12.65 -7.39
CA PRO A 552 9.96 11.98 -8.64
C PRO A 552 8.43 11.94 -8.83
N PRO A 553 7.92 12.32 -10.02
CA PRO A 553 6.50 12.54 -10.24
C PRO A 553 5.72 11.24 -10.06
N THR A 554 4.73 11.26 -9.17
CA THR A 554 3.55 10.40 -9.32
C THR A 554 2.75 11.02 -10.46
N HIS A 555 2.61 10.32 -11.59
CA HIS A 555 1.85 10.65 -12.82
C HIS A 555 1.36 12.12 -12.92
N PRO A 556 1.62 12.89 -14.01
CA PRO A 556 1.38 14.34 -14.07
C PRO A 556 0.04 14.88 -13.53
N SER A 557 -1.05 14.10 -13.63
CA SER A 557 -2.37 14.44 -13.06
C SER A 557 -2.50 14.32 -11.54
N ASP A 558 -1.67 13.49 -10.90
CA ASP A 558 -1.67 13.24 -9.45
C ASP A 558 -0.85 14.31 -8.72
N GLU A 559 0.13 14.95 -9.37
CA GLU A 559 0.91 16.06 -8.81
C GLU A 559 0.02 17.28 -8.50
N GLU A 560 -0.78 17.74 -9.47
CA GLU A 560 -1.76 18.81 -9.25
C GLU A 560 -2.80 18.42 -8.18
N ALA A 561 -3.26 17.17 -8.15
CA ALA A 561 -4.22 16.69 -7.16
C ALA A 561 -3.62 16.61 -5.73
N ILE A 562 -2.34 16.25 -5.62
CA ILE A 562 -1.60 16.22 -4.36
C ILE A 562 -1.38 17.65 -3.84
N GLU A 563 -0.97 18.57 -4.71
CA GLU A 563 -0.81 19.99 -4.36
C GLU A 563 -2.14 20.60 -3.90
N GLN A 564 -3.23 20.33 -4.62
CA GLN A 564 -4.58 20.76 -4.23
C GLN A 564 -5.02 20.13 -2.89
N ALA A 565 -4.76 18.85 -2.67
CA ALA A 565 -5.11 18.19 -1.41
C ALA A 565 -4.29 18.73 -0.22
N ILE A 566 -3.01 19.04 -0.43
CA ILE A 566 -2.15 19.71 0.57
C ILE A 566 -2.70 21.11 0.86
N ALA A 567 -3.07 21.89 -0.16
CA ALA A 567 -3.66 23.22 -0.01
C ALA A 567 -4.98 23.17 0.78
N VAL A 568 -5.87 22.22 0.48
CA VAL A 568 -7.13 22.00 1.21
C VAL A 568 -6.87 21.60 2.67
N GLN A 569 -5.87 20.76 2.92
CA GLN A 569 -5.53 20.32 4.28
C GLN A 569 -4.91 21.47 5.10
N ASN A 570 -4.10 22.34 4.48
CA ASN A 570 -3.55 23.54 5.09
C ASN A 570 -4.63 24.58 5.39
N ALA A 571 -5.57 24.82 4.47
CA ALA A 571 -6.72 25.69 4.69
C ALA A 571 -7.60 25.22 5.87
N ARG A 572 -7.83 23.90 5.97
CA ARG A 572 -8.57 23.31 7.12
C ARG A 572 -7.83 23.44 8.45
N ARG A 573 -6.49 23.48 8.45
CA ARG A 573 -5.68 23.73 9.66
C ARG A 573 -5.74 25.20 10.08
N ALA A 574 -5.69 26.13 9.13
CA ALA A 574 -5.77 27.57 9.40
C ALA A 574 -7.09 27.99 10.07
N VAL A 575 -8.22 27.39 9.66
CA VAL A 575 -9.56 27.65 10.23
C VAL A 575 -9.72 27.09 11.65
N ARG A 576 -8.86 26.16 12.09
CA ARG A 576 -8.88 25.64 13.48
C ARG A 576 -7.99 26.41 14.44
N SER A 577 -7.17 27.33 13.92
CA SER A 577 -6.24 28.18 14.70
C SER A 577 -6.73 29.63 14.85
N THR A 578 -7.92 29.94 14.35
CA THR A 578 -8.68 31.18 14.58
C THR A 578 -9.98 30.83 15.27
#